data_AF-A0A520HHY4-F1
#
_entry.id   AF-A0A520HHY4-F1
#
_cell.length_a   1.000
_cell.length_b   1.000
_cell.length_c   1.000
_cell.angle_alpha   90.00
_cell.angle_beta   90.00
_cell.angle_gamma   90.00
#
_symmetry.space_group_name_H-M   'P 1'
#
loop_
_entity.id
_entity.type
_entity.pdbx_description
1 polymer ?
#
loop_
_entity_poly.entity_id
_entity_poly.type
_entity_poly.pdbx_seq_one_letter_code
_entity_poly.pdbx_strand_id
1 'polypeptide(L)'
;MTASDHLGEQRALLTALYRTHVALGSCYALVDFPDHANVGDSAIWLGELAMLRQVTARDPCYVSTWHDFDLDAFRDACPDGVLFLHGGGNLGDIWPHHQRFREDILANVRDRPVVQLPQSIHFRVPAQVDRFAALVADHPDFVLYVRDTRSLAFACEHLACPSHLAPDSAYALGEQSRDAAQCDVLMLMRTDDERQGYTLPSADLATVVDWLE
;
A
#
# COMPACT_ATOMS: atom_id res chain seq x y z
N MET A 1 -11.17 16.01 21.13
CA MET A 1 -11.35 15.33 19.83
C MET A 1 -11.93 13.96 20.11
N THR A 2 -12.98 13.58 19.38
CA THR A 2 -13.61 12.24 19.48
C THR A 2 -13.04 11.34 18.38
N ALA A 3 -13.15 10.01 18.50
CA ALA A 3 -12.59 9.07 17.52
C ALA A 3 -13.11 9.28 16.08
N SER A 4 -14.35 9.77 15.93
CA SER A 4 -14.98 10.07 14.63
C SER A 4 -14.31 11.26 13.91
N ASP A 5 -13.80 12.23 14.69
CA ASP A 5 -13.09 13.42 14.19
C ASP A 5 -11.79 13.04 13.47
N HIS A 6 -11.02 12.14 14.09
CA HIS A 6 -9.75 11.65 13.53
C HIS A 6 -9.93 10.87 12.22
N LEU A 7 -10.94 10.01 12.12
CA LEU A 7 -11.19 9.25 10.90
C LEU A 7 -11.56 10.17 9.73
N GLY A 8 -12.36 11.21 10.00
CA GLY A 8 -12.70 12.24 9.02
C GLY A 8 -11.45 12.96 8.49
N GLU A 9 -10.53 13.34 9.39
CA GLU A 9 -9.26 13.98 9.04
C GLU A 9 -8.38 13.09 8.15
N GLN A 10 -8.18 11.82 8.53
CA GLN A 10 -7.38 10.88 7.73
C GLN A 10 -7.99 10.70 6.33
N ARG A 11 -9.32 10.57 6.22
CA ARG A 11 -10.00 10.45 4.93
C ARG A 11 -9.91 11.70 4.08
N ALA A 12 -9.93 12.89 4.69
CA ALA A 12 -9.75 14.15 3.98
C ALA A 12 -8.33 14.27 3.41
N LEU A 13 -7.32 13.89 4.19
CA LEU A 13 -5.92 13.85 3.74
C LEU A 13 -5.73 12.85 2.60
N LEU A 14 -6.30 11.65 2.70
CA LEU A 14 -6.29 10.67 1.60
C LEU A 14 -6.98 11.24 0.35
N THR A 15 -8.17 11.83 0.50
CA THR A 15 -8.88 12.43 -0.65
C THR A 15 -8.04 13.51 -1.33
N ALA A 16 -7.34 14.34 -0.55
CA ALA A 16 -6.44 15.35 -1.10
C ALA A 16 -5.26 14.73 -1.85
N LEU A 17 -4.66 13.66 -1.32
CA LEU A 17 -3.61 12.87 -1.97
C LEU A 17 -4.07 12.30 -3.31
N TYR A 18 -5.18 11.57 -3.37
CA TYR A 18 -5.61 10.96 -4.64
C TYR A 18 -5.93 12.03 -5.69
N ARG A 19 -6.47 13.19 -5.27
CA ARG A 19 -6.75 14.33 -6.15
C ARG A 19 -5.51 15.04 -6.71
N THR A 20 -4.31 14.80 -6.18
CA THR A 20 -3.10 15.35 -6.81
C THR A 20 -2.75 14.64 -8.11
N HIS A 21 -3.20 13.39 -8.27
CA HIS A 21 -2.81 12.52 -9.40
C HIS A 21 -3.95 12.27 -10.38
N VAL A 22 -5.18 12.22 -9.91
CA VAL A 22 -6.35 11.91 -10.73
C VAL A 22 -7.53 12.82 -10.43
N ALA A 23 -8.42 12.98 -11.41
CA ALA A 23 -9.64 13.75 -11.32
C ALA A 23 -10.84 12.93 -11.80
N LEU A 24 -12.03 13.54 -11.75
CA LEU A 24 -13.25 12.93 -12.26
C LEU A 24 -13.06 12.49 -13.72
N GLY A 25 -13.29 11.21 -14.00
CA GLY A 25 -13.16 10.63 -15.34
C GLY A 25 -11.76 10.15 -15.72
N SER A 26 -10.71 10.43 -14.93
CA SER A 26 -9.36 9.95 -15.19
C SER A 26 -9.31 8.42 -15.29
N CYS A 27 -8.60 7.90 -16.30
CA CYS A 27 -8.23 6.49 -16.36
C CYS A 27 -7.03 6.23 -15.43
N TYR A 28 -7.00 5.07 -14.80
CA TYR A 28 -5.90 4.65 -13.93
C TYR A 28 -5.77 3.13 -13.92
N ALA A 29 -4.58 2.66 -13.60
CA ALA A 29 -4.33 1.25 -13.25
C ALA A 29 -3.94 1.18 -11.77
N LEU A 30 -4.28 0.06 -11.12
CA LEU A 30 -3.85 -0.25 -9.76
C LEU A 30 -3.30 -1.67 -9.76
N VAL A 31 -2.00 -1.82 -9.53
CA VAL A 31 -1.30 -3.10 -9.63
C VAL A 31 -0.65 -3.48 -8.31
N ASP A 32 -0.07 -4.68 -8.27
CA ASP A 32 0.43 -5.33 -7.06
C ASP A 32 -0.71 -5.77 -6.12
N PHE A 33 -1.80 -6.29 -6.70
CA PHE A 33 -2.94 -6.83 -5.96
C PHE A 33 -2.47 -7.86 -4.91
N PRO A 34 -2.87 -7.71 -3.63
CA PRO A 34 -2.42 -8.58 -2.54
C PRO A 34 -3.20 -9.91 -2.53
N ASP A 35 -2.90 -10.79 -3.48
CA ASP A 35 -3.52 -12.12 -3.59
C ASP A 35 -2.92 -13.13 -2.60
N HIS A 36 -3.14 -12.89 -1.31
CA HIS A 36 -2.67 -13.74 -0.21
C HIS A 36 -3.51 -13.59 1.05
N ALA A 37 -3.30 -14.46 2.04
CA ALA A 37 -4.17 -14.58 3.23
C ALA A 37 -4.13 -13.37 4.20
N ASN A 38 -3.17 -12.45 4.09
CA ASN A 38 -3.15 -11.27 4.96
C ASN A 38 -4.35 -10.33 4.69
N VAL A 39 -5.33 -10.37 5.59
CA VAL A 39 -6.54 -9.54 5.54
C VAL A 39 -6.28 -8.03 5.65
N GLY A 40 -5.14 -7.64 6.24
CA GLY A 40 -4.75 -6.23 6.35
C GLY A 40 -4.49 -5.60 4.98
N ASP A 41 -3.79 -6.30 4.09
CA ASP A 41 -3.49 -5.80 2.75
C ASP A 41 -4.75 -5.79 1.88
N SER A 42 -5.66 -6.76 2.06
CA SER A 42 -7.00 -6.71 1.47
C SER A 42 -7.78 -5.46 1.91
N ALA A 43 -7.70 -5.08 3.19
CA ALA A 43 -8.36 -3.87 3.69
C ALA A 43 -7.73 -2.58 3.09
N ILE A 44 -6.41 -2.55 2.93
CA ILE A 44 -5.70 -1.47 2.25
C ILE A 44 -6.19 -1.35 0.81
N TRP A 45 -6.20 -2.45 0.05
CA TRP A 45 -6.65 -2.48 -1.34
C TRP A 45 -8.09 -1.99 -1.50
N LEU A 46 -9.00 -2.43 -0.64
CA LEU A 46 -10.39 -1.95 -0.63
C LEU A 46 -10.47 -0.45 -0.35
N GLY A 47 -9.61 0.06 0.54
CA GLY A 47 -9.49 1.49 0.81
C GLY A 47 -8.98 2.29 -0.39
N GLU A 48 -7.98 1.78 -1.10
CA GLU A 48 -7.45 2.38 -2.33
C GLU A 48 -8.53 2.45 -3.42
N LEU A 49 -9.24 1.34 -3.66
CA LEU A 49 -10.36 1.31 -4.59
C LEU A 49 -11.47 2.28 -4.18
N ALA A 50 -11.80 2.36 -2.89
CA ALA A 50 -12.82 3.28 -2.40
C ALA A 50 -12.45 4.73 -2.71
N MET A 51 -11.21 5.15 -2.45
CA MET A 51 -10.75 6.52 -2.72
C MET A 51 -10.65 6.81 -4.22
N LEU A 52 -10.04 5.90 -4.99
CA LEU A 52 -9.88 6.08 -6.43
C LEU A 52 -11.24 6.16 -7.12
N ARG A 53 -12.20 5.29 -6.78
CA ARG A 53 -13.59 5.38 -7.26
C ARG A 53 -14.28 6.67 -6.81
N GLN A 54 -14.08 7.09 -5.56
CA GLN A 54 -14.68 8.35 -5.07
C GLN A 54 -14.17 9.57 -5.85
N VAL A 55 -12.88 9.62 -6.20
CA VAL A 55 -12.28 10.76 -6.91
C VAL A 55 -12.56 10.71 -8.41
N THR A 56 -12.48 9.53 -9.02
CA THR A 56 -12.55 9.37 -10.48
C THR A 56 -13.95 9.02 -11.00
N ALA A 57 -14.84 8.54 -10.14
CA ALA A 57 -16.10 7.88 -10.50
C ALA A 57 -15.92 6.68 -11.45
N ARG A 58 -14.78 5.97 -11.37
CA ARG A 58 -14.44 4.83 -12.23
C ARG A 58 -13.73 3.70 -11.49
N ASP A 59 -13.89 2.50 -12.03
CA ASP A 59 -13.05 1.34 -11.73
C ASP A 59 -11.67 1.45 -12.39
N PRO A 60 -10.65 0.74 -11.88
CA PRO A 60 -9.35 0.66 -12.54
C PRO A 60 -9.50 0.05 -13.93
N CYS A 61 -8.78 0.62 -14.89
CA CYS A 61 -8.70 0.12 -16.26
C CYS A 61 -7.89 -1.18 -16.35
N TYR A 62 -6.94 -1.37 -15.42
CA TYR A 62 -6.08 -2.54 -15.36
C TYR A 62 -5.71 -2.85 -13.89
N VAL A 63 -5.71 -4.14 -13.56
CA VAL A 63 -5.25 -4.67 -12.26
C VAL A 63 -4.44 -5.94 -12.51
N SER A 64 -3.43 -6.17 -11.68
CA SER A 64 -2.66 -7.41 -11.67
C SER A 64 -2.02 -7.65 -10.31
N THR A 65 -1.66 -8.89 -10.06
CA THR A 65 -0.67 -9.24 -9.03
C THR A 65 0.74 -8.91 -9.54
N TRP A 66 1.76 -9.20 -8.73
CA TRP A 66 3.16 -9.08 -9.12
C TRP A 66 3.61 -10.12 -10.16
N HIS A 67 2.97 -11.30 -10.24
CA HIS A 67 3.42 -12.41 -11.08
C HIS A 67 2.69 -12.54 -12.42
N ASP A 68 1.59 -11.81 -12.61
CA ASP A 68 0.76 -11.86 -13.83
C ASP A 68 0.62 -10.48 -14.51
N PHE A 69 1.49 -9.52 -14.17
CA PHE A 69 1.56 -8.25 -14.87
C PHE A 69 2.00 -8.45 -16.33
N ASP A 70 1.14 -8.06 -17.27
CA ASP A 70 1.41 -8.04 -18.70
C ASP A 70 1.49 -6.59 -19.18
N LEU A 71 2.67 -6.19 -19.64
CA LEU A 71 2.95 -4.81 -20.05
C LEU A 71 2.14 -4.37 -21.26
N ASP A 72 1.90 -5.27 -22.22
CA ASP A 72 1.17 -4.95 -23.45
C ASP A 72 -0.33 -4.84 -23.14
N ALA A 73 -0.88 -5.79 -22.36
CA ALA A 73 -2.26 -5.73 -21.91
C ALA A 73 -2.53 -4.49 -21.03
N PHE A 74 -1.59 -4.11 -20.17
CA PHE A 74 -1.65 -2.87 -19.40
C PHE A 74 -1.72 -1.63 -20.30
N ARG A 75 -0.85 -1.54 -21.31
CA ARG A 75 -0.81 -0.41 -22.24
C ARG A 75 -2.06 -0.32 -23.10
N ASP A 76 -2.61 -1.46 -23.52
CA ASP A 76 -3.86 -1.49 -24.29
C ASP A 76 -5.07 -1.08 -23.43
N ALA A 77 -5.14 -1.54 -22.18
CA ALA A 77 -6.26 -1.26 -21.29
C ALA A 77 -6.21 0.15 -20.68
N CYS A 78 -5.01 0.66 -20.41
CA CYS A 78 -4.78 1.95 -19.77
C CYS A 78 -3.69 2.73 -20.54
N PRO A 79 -3.97 3.28 -21.73
CA PRO A 79 -2.93 3.84 -22.60
C PRO A 79 -2.19 5.04 -21.99
N ASP A 80 -2.92 5.95 -21.35
CA ASP A 80 -2.37 7.23 -20.86
C ASP A 80 -2.68 7.49 -19.37
N GLY A 81 -3.19 6.49 -18.65
CA GLY A 81 -3.61 6.64 -17.25
C GLY A 81 -2.45 6.50 -16.26
N VAL A 82 -2.63 7.10 -15.07
CA VAL A 82 -1.68 6.98 -13.95
C VAL A 82 -1.60 5.51 -13.49
N LEU A 83 -0.38 5.03 -13.24
CA LEU A 83 -0.15 3.70 -12.66
C LEU A 83 0.06 3.83 -11.15
N PHE A 84 -0.87 3.28 -10.36
CA PHE A 84 -0.74 3.17 -8.93
C PHE A 84 -0.19 1.80 -8.54
N LEU A 85 0.77 1.78 -7.61
CA LEU A 85 1.24 0.58 -6.93
C LEU A 85 0.56 0.48 -5.56
N HIS A 86 0.07 -0.71 -5.23
CA HIS A 86 -0.51 -1.02 -3.92
C HIS A 86 0.39 -0.59 -2.74
N GLY A 87 -0.21 -0.04 -1.69
CA GLY A 87 0.46 0.36 -0.45
C GLY A 87 0.70 -0.81 0.53
N GLY A 88 0.79 -0.50 1.82
CA GLY A 88 0.98 -1.49 2.89
C GLY A 88 2.40 -1.62 3.44
N GLY A 89 2.94 -2.84 3.46
CA GLY A 89 4.21 -3.18 4.12
C GLY A 89 5.23 -3.90 3.24
N ASN A 90 5.13 -3.81 1.91
CA ASN A 90 5.88 -4.68 0.99
C ASN A 90 7.06 -4.00 0.25
N LEU A 91 7.45 -2.78 0.63
CA LEU A 91 8.61 -2.08 0.06
C LEU A 91 9.84 -2.34 0.89
N GLY A 92 10.71 -3.22 0.37
CA GLY A 92 11.85 -3.68 1.13
C GLY A 92 12.36 -5.05 0.74
N ASP A 93 13.20 -5.62 1.60
CA ASP A 93 13.82 -6.93 1.38
C ASP A 93 13.25 -8.07 2.22
N ILE A 94 12.16 -7.82 2.96
CA ILE A 94 11.38 -8.88 3.60
C ILE A 94 10.56 -9.62 2.53
N TRP A 95 9.98 -8.87 1.59
CA TRP A 95 9.07 -9.38 0.56
C TRP A 95 9.64 -9.14 -0.86
N PRO A 96 10.62 -9.94 -1.30
CA PRO A 96 11.45 -9.62 -2.47
C PRO A 96 10.70 -9.64 -3.81
N HIS A 97 9.59 -10.37 -3.92
CA HIS A 97 8.81 -10.44 -5.16
C HIS A 97 8.09 -9.12 -5.44
N HIS A 98 7.43 -8.52 -4.45
CA HIS A 98 6.81 -7.19 -4.55
C HIS A 98 7.86 -6.11 -4.86
N GLN A 99 9.03 -6.17 -4.21
CA GLN A 99 10.11 -5.21 -4.47
C GLN A 99 10.67 -5.34 -5.89
N ARG A 100 10.89 -6.55 -6.39
CA ARG A 100 11.33 -6.77 -7.78
C ARG A 100 10.29 -6.30 -8.78
N PHE A 101 9.02 -6.59 -8.53
CA PHE A 101 7.94 -6.13 -9.39
C PHE A 101 7.89 -4.60 -9.48
N ARG A 102 7.99 -3.89 -8.34
CA ARG A 102 8.09 -2.43 -8.31
C ARG A 102 9.27 -1.91 -9.14
N GLU A 103 10.43 -2.53 -9.01
CA GLU A 103 11.62 -2.16 -9.77
C GLU A 103 11.46 -2.42 -11.27
N ASP A 104 10.81 -3.52 -11.65
CA ASP A 104 10.49 -3.83 -13.04
C ASP A 104 9.51 -2.79 -13.62
N ILE A 105 8.52 -2.35 -12.84
CA ILE A 105 7.64 -1.23 -13.24
C ILE A 105 8.45 0.04 -13.47
N LEU A 106 9.31 0.45 -12.53
CA LEU A 106 10.13 1.66 -12.69
C LEU A 106 11.13 1.56 -13.86
N ALA A 107 11.61 0.36 -14.19
CA ALA A 107 12.49 0.17 -15.32
C ALA A 107 11.75 0.27 -16.67
N ASN A 108 10.51 -0.22 -16.76
CA ASN A 108 9.83 -0.47 -18.04
C ASN A 108 8.65 0.48 -18.35
N VAL A 109 7.99 1.04 -17.33
CA VAL A 109 6.84 1.95 -17.48
C VAL A 109 7.31 3.38 -17.22
N ARG A 110 7.79 4.06 -18.25
CA ARG A 110 8.47 5.37 -18.12
C ARG A 110 7.77 6.53 -18.84
N ASP A 111 6.65 6.26 -19.47
CA ASP A 111 5.90 7.17 -20.34
C ASP A 111 4.77 7.91 -19.60
N ARG A 112 4.63 7.70 -18.29
CA ARG A 112 3.50 8.17 -17.48
C ARG A 112 3.89 8.30 -15.99
N PRO A 113 3.04 8.96 -15.17
CA PRO A 113 3.23 8.98 -13.73
C PRO A 113 3.07 7.59 -13.11
N VAL A 114 4.00 7.23 -12.23
CA VAL A 114 3.93 6.05 -11.36
C VAL A 114 3.85 6.52 -9.91
N VAL A 115 2.82 6.07 -9.19
CA VAL A 115 2.56 6.51 -7.81
C VAL A 115 2.57 5.31 -6.88
N GLN A 116 3.52 5.27 -5.95
CA GLN A 116 3.48 4.32 -4.83
C GLN A 116 2.53 4.84 -3.75
N LEU A 117 1.44 4.11 -3.51
CA LEU A 117 0.47 4.42 -2.46
C LEU A 117 1.07 4.18 -1.05
N PRO A 118 0.45 4.72 0.02
CA PRO A 118 1.05 4.80 1.36
C PRO A 118 1.68 3.48 1.84
N GLN A 119 3.00 3.51 2.04
CA GLN A 119 3.83 2.33 2.22
C GLN A 119 4.74 2.45 3.45
N SER A 120 5.01 1.34 4.14
CA SER A 120 6.12 1.22 5.08
C SER A 120 7.36 0.67 4.39
N ILE A 121 8.55 1.21 4.72
CA ILE A 121 9.82 0.88 4.07
C ILE A 121 10.73 0.10 5.02
N HIS A 122 11.26 -1.03 4.55
CA HIS A 122 12.22 -1.82 5.32
C HIS A 122 13.29 -2.51 4.47
N PHE A 123 14.52 -2.03 4.54
CA PHE A 123 15.68 -2.70 3.97
C PHE A 123 16.68 -3.10 5.06
N ARG A 124 17.15 -4.35 5.01
CA ARG A 124 18.23 -4.90 5.83
C ARG A 124 19.56 -4.92 5.08
N VAL A 125 19.52 -5.02 3.75
CA VAL A 125 20.70 -5.13 2.88
C VAL A 125 20.95 -3.80 2.16
N PRO A 126 22.04 -3.07 2.50
CA PRO A 126 22.34 -1.76 1.90
C PRO A 126 22.42 -1.77 0.37
N ALA A 127 23.00 -2.81 -0.24
CA ALA A 127 23.10 -2.93 -1.70
C ALA A 127 21.72 -2.98 -2.40
N GLN A 128 20.66 -3.43 -1.71
CA GLN A 128 19.31 -3.39 -2.26
C GLN A 128 18.71 -1.98 -2.21
N VAL A 129 19.09 -1.19 -1.21
CA VAL A 129 18.74 0.25 -1.15
C VAL A 129 19.36 0.97 -2.32
N ASP A 130 20.66 0.80 -2.56
CA ASP A 130 21.38 1.49 -3.64
C ASP A 130 20.77 1.17 -5.02
N ARG A 131 20.40 -0.09 -5.25
CA ARG A 131 19.75 -0.53 -6.49
C ARG A 131 18.38 0.10 -6.68
N PHE A 132 17.54 0.10 -5.64
CA PHE A 132 16.22 0.72 -5.70
C PHE A 132 16.32 2.25 -5.87
N ALA A 133 17.24 2.89 -5.14
CA ALA A 133 17.51 4.32 -5.23
C ALA A 133 17.93 4.74 -6.65
N ALA A 134 18.75 3.93 -7.32
CA ALA A 134 19.14 4.19 -8.70
C ALA A 134 17.94 4.17 -9.67
N LEU A 135 17.03 3.21 -9.53
CA LEU A 135 15.81 3.14 -10.34
C LEU A 135 14.85 4.29 -10.05
N VAL A 136 14.68 4.64 -8.77
CA VAL A 136 13.85 5.78 -8.35
C VAL A 136 14.40 7.09 -8.90
N ALA A 137 15.73 7.31 -8.80
CA ALA A 137 16.38 8.51 -9.31
C ALA A 137 16.32 8.63 -10.84
N ASP A 138 16.31 7.49 -11.53
CA ASP A 138 16.27 7.45 -12.99
C ASP A 138 14.84 7.62 -13.54
N HIS A 139 13.80 7.21 -12.81
CA HIS A 139 12.41 7.29 -13.28
C HIS A 139 11.94 8.76 -13.48
N PRO A 140 11.31 9.09 -14.62
CA PRO A 140 11.01 10.50 -14.95
C PRO A 140 9.88 11.11 -14.11
N ASP A 141 8.95 10.28 -13.62
CA ASP A 141 7.78 10.76 -12.86
C ASP A 141 7.31 9.69 -11.85
N PHE A 142 8.08 9.51 -10.77
CA PHE A 142 7.72 8.63 -9.66
C PHE A 142 7.45 9.44 -8.40
N VAL A 143 6.31 9.18 -7.75
CA VAL A 143 5.94 9.79 -6.46
C VAL A 143 5.72 8.70 -5.41
N LEU A 144 6.32 8.90 -4.23
CA LEU A 144 6.28 7.96 -3.12
C LEU A 144 5.46 8.51 -1.95
N TYR A 145 4.41 7.79 -1.58
CA TYR A 145 3.72 8.02 -0.31
C TYR A 145 4.12 6.98 0.73
N VAL A 146 4.38 7.44 1.94
CA VAL A 146 4.73 6.59 3.09
C VAL A 146 3.75 6.82 4.23
N ARG A 147 3.46 5.76 4.99
CA ARG A 147 2.44 5.79 6.05
C ARG A 147 2.98 6.07 7.46
N ASP A 148 4.29 6.22 7.59
CA ASP A 148 4.95 6.47 8.88
C ASP A 148 6.21 7.34 8.73
N THR A 149 6.58 8.02 9.81
CA THR A 149 7.68 9.00 9.82
C THR A 149 9.06 8.37 9.68
N ARG A 150 9.22 7.10 10.09
CA ARG A 150 10.49 6.37 9.91
C ARG A 150 10.71 6.08 8.43
N SER A 151 9.68 5.62 7.74
CA SER A 151 9.69 5.41 6.30
C SER A 151 9.92 6.72 5.54
N LEU A 152 9.36 7.85 6.00
CA LEU A 152 9.64 9.16 5.41
C LEU A 152 11.09 9.58 5.58
N ALA A 153 11.65 9.42 6.78
CA ALA A 153 13.05 9.76 7.03
C ALA A 153 13.98 8.93 6.14
N PHE A 154 13.70 7.63 6.00
CA PHE A 154 14.42 6.74 5.09
C PHE A 154 14.33 7.22 3.63
N ALA A 155 13.11 7.52 3.15
CA ALA A 155 12.90 7.97 1.78
C ALA A 155 13.66 9.27 1.49
N CYS A 156 13.59 10.26 2.40
CA CYS A 156 14.31 11.52 2.25
C CYS A 156 15.84 11.36 2.30
N GLU A 157 16.34 10.36 3.02
CA GLU A 157 17.78 10.07 3.12
C GLU A 157 18.31 9.36 1.87
N HIS A 158 17.55 8.42 1.32
CA HIS A 158 18.06 7.48 0.31
C HIS A 158 17.47 7.61 -1.09
N LEU A 159 16.29 8.21 -1.25
CA LEU A 159 15.53 8.15 -2.50
C LEU A 159 15.37 9.54 -3.12
N ALA A 160 15.82 9.68 -4.37
CA ALA A 160 15.73 10.93 -5.12
C ALA A 160 14.38 11.08 -5.85
N CYS A 161 13.28 11.16 -5.09
CA CYS A 161 11.93 11.42 -5.63
C CYS A 161 11.05 12.20 -4.64
N PRO A 162 9.97 12.84 -5.10
CA PRO A 162 8.95 13.40 -4.22
C PRO A 162 8.42 12.33 -3.26
N SER A 163 8.67 12.52 -1.97
CA SER A 163 8.29 11.61 -0.90
C SER A 163 7.41 12.34 0.12
N HIS A 164 6.24 11.78 0.43
CA HIS A 164 5.23 12.45 1.25
C HIS A 164 4.64 11.52 2.31
N LEU A 165 4.39 12.06 3.50
CA LEU A 165 3.64 11.35 4.53
C LEU A 165 2.15 11.36 4.17
N ALA A 166 1.50 10.21 4.34
CA ALA A 166 0.08 10.04 4.13
C ALA A 166 -0.51 9.07 5.16
N PRO A 167 -1.82 9.14 5.44
CA PRO A 167 -2.52 8.08 6.14
C PRO A 167 -2.41 6.74 5.41
N ASP A 168 -2.60 5.65 6.13
CA ASP A 168 -2.83 4.34 5.52
C ASP A 168 -4.15 4.30 4.73
N SER A 169 -4.16 3.69 3.55
CA SER A 169 -5.36 3.63 2.70
C SER A 169 -6.54 2.91 3.35
N ALA A 170 -6.33 2.00 4.31
CA ALA A 170 -7.42 1.33 5.02
C ALA A 170 -8.33 2.30 5.78
N TYR A 171 -7.84 3.50 6.16
CA TYR A 171 -8.70 4.55 6.73
C TYR A 171 -9.82 5.00 5.79
N ALA A 172 -9.68 4.78 4.48
CA ALA A 172 -10.71 5.09 3.50
C ALA A 172 -12.00 4.27 3.68
N LEU A 173 -11.91 3.09 4.30
CA LEU A 173 -13.07 2.24 4.58
C LEU A 173 -14.08 2.91 5.53
N GLY A 174 -13.63 3.91 6.30
CA GLY A 174 -14.49 4.64 7.22
C GLY A 174 -14.93 3.80 8.42
N GLU A 175 -16.02 4.21 9.06
CA GLU A 175 -16.53 3.54 10.25
C GLU A 175 -17.07 2.14 9.86
N GLN A 176 -16.53 1.11 10.51
CA GLN A 176 -16.99 -0.26 10.32
C GLN A 176 -18.07 -0.61 11.35
N SER A 177 -19.13 -1.28 10.89
CA SER A 177 -20.14 -1.84 11.78
C SER A 177 -19.54 -2.98 12.59
N ARG A 178 -19.88 -3.04 13.87
CA ARG A 178 -19.38 -4.08 14.79
C ARG A 178 -20.53 -4.97 15.23
N ASP A 179 -20.36 -6.27 15.07
CA ASP A 179 -21.27 -7.26 15.62
C ASP A 179 -21.05 -7.49 17.12
N ALA A 180 -21.94 -8.24 17.75
CA ALA A 180 -21.78 -8.66 19.13
C ALA A 180 -20.50 -9.48 19.30
N ALA A 181 -19.76 -9.20 20.38
CA ALA A 181 -18.54 -9.93 20.70
C ALA A 181 -18.83 -11.43 20.92
N GLN A 182 -17.99 -12.30 20.35
CA GLN A 182 -18.11 -13.75 20.45
C GLN A 182 -17.20 -14.35 21.54
N CYS A 183 -16.20 -13.60 22.00
CA CYS A 183 -15.27 -13.98 23.06
C CYS A 183 -14.89 -12.75 23.89
N ASP A 184 -14.48 -12.97 25.14
CA ASP A 184 -14.07 -11.89 26.05
C ASP A 184 -12.76 -11.24 25.62
N VAL A 185 -11.79 -12.05 25.20
CA VAL A 185 -10.47 -11.60 24.74
C VAL A 185 -10.07 -12.36 23.47
N LEU A 186 -9.83 -11.61 22.39
CA LEU A 186 -9.19 -12.11 21.17
C LEU A 186 -7.71 -11.70 21.17
N MET A 187 -6.82 -12.68 21.10
CA MET A 187 -5.39 -12.48 20.90
C MET A 187 -5.05 -12.83 19.46
N LEU A 188 -5.06 -11.82 18.59
CA LEU A 188 -4.63 -11.95 17.20
C LEU A 188 -3.11 -11.84 17.13
N MET A 189 -2.42 -12.99 17.09
CA MET A 189 -0.98 -13.08 17.33
C MET A 189 -0.28 -13.72 16.14
N ARG A 190 0.69 -13.01 15.56
CA ARG A 190 1.41 -13.44 14.35
C ARG A 190 2.31 -14.64 14.57
N THR A 191 2.28 -15.57 13.64
CA THR A 191 3.18 -16.75 13.59
C THR A 191 4.29 -16.65 12.54
N ASP A 192 4.23 -15.67 11.64
CA ASP A 192 5.13 -15.50 10.50
C ASP A 192 6.44 -14.73 10.79
N ASP A 193 7.21 -14.44 9.74
CA ASP A 193 8.53 -13.79 9.81
C ASP A 193 8.52 -12.36 10.37
N GLU A 194 7.35 -11.73 10.49
CA GLU A 194 7.21 -10.42 11.12
C GLU A 194 6.96 -10.53 12.64
N ARG A 195 6.84 -11.75 13.19
CA ARG A 195 6.69 -11.98 14.63
C ARG A 195 7.83 -11.36 15.43
N GLN A 196 7.48 -10.51 16.38
CA GLN A 196 8.40 -10.00 17.40
C GLN A 196 8.36 -10.91 18.63
N GLY A 197 9.49 -11.15 19.30
CA GLY A 197 9.62 -12.14 20.37
C GLY A 197 8.75 -11.84 21.61
N TYR A 198 7.52 -12.35 21.63
CA TYR A 198 6.60 -12.30 22.79
C TYR A 198 6.34 -13.71 23.35
N THR A 199 6.08 -13.75 24.66
CA THR A 199 5.53 -14.94 25.35
C THR A 199 4.02 -14.82 25.36
N LEU A 200 3.30 -15.88 24.97
CA LEU A 200 1.84 -15.89 25.04
C LEU A 200 1.39 -15.81 26.51
N PRO A 201 0.46 -14.92 26.87
CA PRO A 201 -0.10 -14.88 28.22
C PRO A 201 -0.84 -16.18 28.55
N SER A 202 -0.98 -16.50 29.84
CA SER A 202 -1.86 -17.60 30.30
C SER A 202 -3.31 -17.31 29.85
N ALA A 203 -3.91 -18.26 29.13
CA ALA A 203 -5.05 -18.02 28.25
C ALA A 203 -6.37 -18.66 28.74
N ASP A 204 -6.69 -18.57 30.03
CA ASP A 204 -7.93 -19.22 30.54
C ASP A 204 -9.22 -18.58 29.96
N LEU A 205 -9.14 -17.34 29.44
CA LEU A 205 -10.27 -16.59 28.85
C LEU A 205 -9.99 -16.05 27.44
N ALA A 206 -8.87 -16.41 26.83
CA ALA A 206 -8.43 -15.81 25.56
C ALA A 206 -8.53 -16.80 24.40
N THR A 207 -9.14 -16.37 23.30
CA THR A 207 -9.05 -17.05 22.01
C THR A 207 -7.81 -16.54 21.29
N VAL A 208 -6.85 -17.41 21.03
CA VAL A 208 -5.60 -17.07 20.32
C VAL A 208 -5.70 -17.59 18.90
N VAL A 209 -5.54 -16.71 17.92
CA VAL A 209 -5.60 -17.04 16.49
C VAL A 209 -4.55 -16.24 15.71
N ASP A 210 -4.17 -16.74 14.54
CA ASP A 210 -3.49 -15.97 13.50
C ASP A 210 -4.49 -15.65 12.38
N TRP A 211 -4.32 -14.54 11.66
CA TRP A 211 -5.15 -14.21 10.50
C TRP A 211 -4.82 -15.04 9.26
N LEU A 212 -3.79 -15.89 9.32
CA LEU A 212 -3.43 -16.84 8.26
C LEU A 212 -4.20 -18.17 8.36
N GLU A 213 -4.98 -18.38 9.42
CA GLU A 213 -5.75 -19.61 9.68
C GLU A 213 -7.20 -19.55 9.15
#